data_AF-A0ABD3UXK5-F1
#
_entry.id   AF-A0ABD3UXK5-F1
#
_cell.length_a   1.000
_cell.length_b   1.000
_cell.length_c   1.000
_cell.angle_alpha   90.00
_cell.angle_beta   90.00
_cell.angle_gamma   90.00
#
_symmetry.space_group_name_H-M   'P 1'
#
loop_
_entity.id
_entity.type
_entity.pdbx_description
1 polymer ?
#
loop_
_entity_poly.entity_id
_entity_poly.type
_entity_poly.pdbx_seq_one_letter_code
_entity_poly.pdbx_strand_id
1 'polypeptide(L)'
;MSLGDHVSSKKMKVIFDEYTHRFYTESMLESLERQRNMIARLAEVKNKSEEARLNFSKRQVNAARNIFEMRNEKEVHQHKENLKDHEAHMLVLENLAKEREKRRRPEDDMLGRYGPGTTRPVLDDLIVQQLREMSPVMIRKRKAENILSKRRKMEVYSSTLKTSALFRKARQWRSQSVSPQRTPSPRKSSSRLILPPIAVSMTKDGKQRKFTETSAREPNQEDDPATESTMPTVFITQTLRKNS
;
A
#
# COMPACT_ATOMS: atom_id res chain seq x y z
N MET A 1 37.76 43.20 -85.45
CA MET A 1 37.36 42.14 -84.51
C MET A 1 36.40 42.75 -83.50
N SER A 2 35.10 42.50 -83.64
CA SER A 2 34.07 42.99 -82.72
C SER A 2 33.81 41.86 -81.72
N LEU A 3 34.15 42.10 -80.46
CA LEU A 3 33.76 41.24 -79.35
C LEU A 3 32.26 41.44 -79.14
N GLY A 4 31.48 40.57 -79.77
CA GLY A 4 30.05 40.46 -79.50
C GLY A 4 29.85 39.87 -78.11
N ASP A 5 29.42 40.70 -77.17
CA ASP A 5 28.87 40.26 -75.91
C ASP A 5 27.61 39.42 -76.18
N HIS A 6 27.79 38.10 -76.26
CA HIS A 6 26.69 37.14 -76.17
C HIS A 6 26.14 37.16 -74.73
N VAL A 7 25.35 38.19 -74.42
CA VAL A 7 24.41 38.13 -73.30
C VAL A 7 23.35 37.10 -73.70
N SER A 8 23.60 35.84 -73.37
CA SER A 8 22.61 34.78 -73.43
C SER A 8 21.45 35.18 -72.53
N SER A 9 20.44 35.82 -73.10
CA SER A 9 19.18 36.16 -72.47
C SER A 9 18.41 34.88 -72.17
N LYS A 10 18.84 34.14 -71.15
CA LYS A 10 18.08 33.04 -70.57
C LYS A 10 16.75 33.62 -70.11
N LYS A 11 15.65 33.14 -70.70
CA LYS A 11 14.28 33.55 -70.37
C LYS A 11 14.09 33.47 -68.85
N MET A 12 14.09 34.62 -68.16
CA MET A 12 13.80 34.70 -66.73
C MET A 12 12.31 34.47 -66.52
N LYS A 13 11.98 33.60 -65.57
CA LYS A 13 10.59 33.31 -65.22
C LYS A 13 10.05 34.47 -64.40
N VAL A 14 9.10 35.21 -64.96
CA VAL A 14 8.39 36.29 -64.28
C VAL A 14 7.21 35.69 -63.53
N ILE A 15 7.12 35.96 -62.24
CA ILE A 15 6.05 35.48 -61.36
C ILE A 15 5.26 36.69 -60.89
N PHE A 16 3.94 36.58 -60.96
CA PHE A 16 3.04 37.58 -60.40
C PHE A 16 2.73 37.22 -58.94
N ASP A 17 2.86 38.20 -58.05
CA ASP A 17 2.43 38.08 -56.67
C ASP A 17 1.06 38.74 -56.48
N GLU A 18 0.07 37.94 -56.12
CA GLU A 18 -1.31 38.38 -55.91
C GLU A 18 -1.47 39.28 -54.68
N TYR A 19 -0.61 39.14 -53.66
CA TYR A 19 -0.72 39.92 -52.43
C TYR A 19 -0.19 41.35 -52.57
N THR A 20 0.84 41.53 -53.40
CA THR A 20 1.46 42.85 -53.63
C THR A 20 1.10 43.45 -54.98
N HIS A 21 0.41 42.69 -55.84
CA HIS A 21 0.11 43.03 -57.24
C HIS A 21 1.35 43.46 -58.03
N ARG A 22 2.49 42.80 -57.81
CA ARG A 22 3.76 43.12 -58.49
C ARG A 22 4.33 41.89 -59.20
N PHE A 23 5.09 42.17 -60.26
CA PHE A 23 5.85 41.17 -61.00
C PHE A 23 7.28 41.13 -60.48
N TYR A 24 7.77 39.92 -60.20
CA TYR A 24 9.15 39.68 -59.80
C TYR A 24 9.78 38.65 -60.73
N THR A 25 11.06 38.83 -61.01
CA THR A 25 11.88 37.84 -61.73
C THR A 25 12.59 36.97 -60.72
N GLU A 26 12.30 35.68 -60.71
CA GLU A 26 12.98 34.74 -59.81
C GLU A 26 14.23 34.16 -60.46
N SER A 27 15.29 34.04 -59.66
CA SER A 27 16.46 33.24 -60.00
C SER A 27 16.12 31.74 -59.97
N MET A 28 16.82 30.93 -60.78
CA MET A 28 16.67 29.47 -60.76
C MET A 28 16.92 28.88 -59.36
N LEU A 29 17.84 29.47 -58.59
CA LEU A 29 18.17 29.05 -57.24
C LEU A 29 17.03 29.35 -56.25
N GLU A 30 16.42 30.53 -56.37
CA GLU A 30 15.29 30.96 -55.53
C GLU A 30 14.04 30.10 -55.79
N SER A 31 13.76 29.78 -57.06
CA SER A 31 12.67 28.88 -57.43
C SER A 31 12.85 27.48 -56.83
N LEU A 32 14.07 26.95 -56.82
CA LEU A 32 14.38 25.64 -56.22
C LEU A 32 14.25 25.68 -54.70
N GLU A 33 14.70 26.76 -54.06
CA GLU A 33 14.56 26.96 -52.62
C GLU A 33 13.09 27.07 -52.21
N ARG A 34 12.27 27.80 -52.97
CA ARG A 34 10.82 27.91 -52.74
C ARG A 34 10.13 26.55 -52.85
N GLN A 35 10.47 25.75 -53.87
CA GLN A 35 9.94 24.40 -54.02
C GLN A 35 10.37 23.48 -52.87
N ARG A 36 11.65 23.52 -52.47
CA ARG A 36 12.16 22.78 -51.31
C ARG A 36 11.41 23.15 -50.04
N ASN A 37 11.23 24.45 -49.79
CA ASN A 37 10.52 24.96 -48.61
C ASN A 37 9.05 24.56 -48.60
N MET A 38 8.39 24.59 -49.76
CA MET A 38 7.01 24.13 -49.90
C MET A 38 6.90 22.63 -49.61
N ILE A 39 7.77 21.80 -50.19
CA ILE A 39 7.80 20.35 -49.96
C ILE A 39 8.07 20.05 -48.48
N ALA A 40 9.01 20.77 -47.85
CA ALA A 40 9.32 20.61 -46.44
C ALA A 40 8.11 20.94 -45.54
N ARG A 41 7.40 22.05 -45.81
CA ARG A 41 6.17 22.41 -45.07
C ARG A 41 5.07 21.37 -45.24
N LEU A 42 4.85 20.86 -46.45
CA LEU A 42 3.86 19.81 -46.70
C LEU A 42 4.22 18.50 -45.98
N ALA A 43 5.50 18.14 -45.95
CA ALA A 43 5.99 16.98 -45.21
C ALA A 43 5.79 17.16 -43.70
N GLU A 44 6.03 18.36 -43.15
CA GLU A 44 5.79 18.65 -41.74
C GLU A 44 4.31 18.52 -41.35
N VAL A 45 3.40 19.09 -42.15
CA VAL A 45 1.95 18.96 -41.93
C VAL A 45 1.52 17.50 -41.98
N LYS A 46 2.01 16.75 -42.97
CA LYS A 46 1.72 15.31 -43.08
C LYS A 46 2.22 14.54 -41.87
N ASN A 47 3.47 14.77 -41.44
CA ASN A 47 4.04 14.12 -40.26
C ASN A 47 3.24 14.42 -39.00
N LYS A 48 2.86 15.68 -38.78
CA LYS A 48 2.00 16.08 -37.65
C LYS A 48 0.63 15.39 -37.70
N SER A 49 0.04 15.24 -38.89
CA SER A 49 -1.26 14.57 -39.05
C SER A 49 -1.19 13.07 -38.76
N GLU A 50 -0.12 12.40 -39.19
CA GLU A 50 0.11 10.98 -38.90
C GLU A 50 0.44 10.76 -37.42
N GLU A 51 1.20 11.67 -36.81
CA GLU A 51 1.47 11.64 -35.37
C GLU A 51 0.18 11.81 -34.55
N ALA A 52 -0.69 12.74 -34.93
CA ALA A 52 -1.98 12.93 -34.28
C ALA A 52 -2.86 11.67 -34.38
N ARG A 53 -2.88 11.03 -35.56
CA ARG A 53 -3.60 9.77 -35.80
C ARG A 53 -3.03 8.63 -34.94
N LEU A 54 -1.71 8.52 -34.86
CA LEU A 54 -1.05 7.53 -34.00
C LEU A 54 -1.37 7.77 -32.52
N ASN A 55 -1.35 9.01 -32.07
CA ASN A 55 -1.67 9.37 -30.68
C ASN A 55 -3.12 9.06 -30.33
N PHE A 56 -4.06 9.30 -31.25
CA PHE A 56 -5.45 8.89 -31.08
C PHE A 56 -5.59 7.37 -30.94
N SER A 57 -4.97 6.60 -31.83
CA SER A 57 -4.96 5.13 -31.77
C SER A 57 -4.37 4.60 -30.46
N LYS A 58 -3.23 5.16 -30.01
CA LYS A 58 -2.62 4.82 -28.72
C LYS A 58 -3.57 5.09 -27.55
N ARG A 59 -4.26 6.23 -27.55
CA ARG A 59 -5.25 6.55 -26.50
C ARG A 59 -6.40 5.55 -26.50
N GLN A 60 -6.88 5.14 -27.67
CA GLN A 60 -7.96 4.14 -27.78
C GLN A 60 -7.53 2.78 -27.23
N VAL A 61 -6.33 2.31 -27.59
CA VAL A 61 -5.77 1.05 -27.07
C VAL A 61 -5.56 1.11 -25.56
N ASN A 62 -5.01 2.22 -25.05
CA ASN A 62 -4.83 2.41 -23.61
C ASN A 62 -6.16 2.45 -22.87
N ALA A 63 -7.19 3.09 -23.42
CA ALA A 63 -8.53 3.09 -22.83
C ALA A 63 -9.12 1.67 -22.78
N ALA A 64 -8.99 0.90 -23.86
CA ALA A 64 -9.44 -0.50 -23.89
C ALA A 64 -8.68 -1.37 -22.88
N ARG A 65 -7.36 -1.19 -22.77
CA ARG A 65 -6.53 -1.86 -21.78
C ARG A 65 -6.98 -1.53 -20.35
N ASN A 66 -7.22 -0.26 -20.04
CA ASN A 66 -7.67 0.16 -18.72
C ASN A 66 -9.05 -0.45 -18.37
N ILE A 67 -9.97 -0.52 -19.34
CA ILE A 67 -11.27 -1.18 -19.13
C ILE A 67 -11.08 -2.67 -18.81
N PHE A 68 -10.16 -3.34 -19.50
CA PHE A 68 -9.86 -4.75 -19.25
C PHE A 68 -9.23 -4.96 -17.86
N GLU A 69 -8.24 -4.13 -17.50
CA GLU A 69 -7.59 -4.18 -16.18
C GLU A 69 -8.61 -3.97 -15.06
N MET A 70 -9.49 -2.96 -15.17
CA MET A 70 -10.55 -2.74 -14.17
C MET A 70 -11.53 -3.91 -14.05
N ARG A 71 -11.88 -4.58 -15.17
CA ARG A 71 -12.75 -5.77 -15.12
C ARG A 71 -12.05 -6.93 -14.44
N ASN A 72 -10.80 -7.19 -14.79
CA ASN A 72 -10.00 -8.24 -14.19
C ASN A 72 -9.80 -8.00 -12.69
N GLU A 73 -9.54 -6.77 -12.26
CA GLU A 73 -9.44 -6.43 -10.83
C GLU A 73 -10.74 -6.72 -10.07
N LYS A 74 -11.90 -6.39 -10.65
CA LYS A 74 -13.21 -6.71 -10.06
C LYS A 74 -13.44 -8.20 -9.93
N GLU A 75 -13.15 -8.97 -10.99
CA GLU A 75 -13.27 -10.43 -10.98
C GLU A 75 -12.33 -11.06 -9.93
N VAL A 76 -11.06 -10.62 -9.90
CA VAL A 76 -10.08 -11.08 -8.90
C VAL A 76 -10.55 -10.76 -7.48
N HIS A 77 -11.12 -9.58 -7.25
CA HIS A 77 -11.66 -9.23 -5.94
C HIS A 77 -12.83 -10.13 -5.55
N GLN A 78 -13.79 -10.33 -6.45
CA GLN A 78 -14.93 -11.23 -6.25
C GLN A 78 -14.47 -12.67 -5.96
N HIS A 79 -13.50 -13.19 -6.73
CA HIS A 79 -12.95 -14.52 -6.48
C HIS A 79 -12.26 -14.63 -5.12
N LYS A 80 -11.55 -13.60 -4.68
CA LYS A 80 -10.95 -13.56 -3.34
C LYS A 80 -11.99 -13.55 -2.23
N GLU A 81 -13.08 -12.80 -2.39
CA GLU A 81 -14.18 -12.79 -1.43
C GLU A 81 -14.88 -14.15 -1.36
N ASN A 82 -15.22 -14.72 -2.52
CA ASN A 82 -15.81 -16.06 -2.59
C ASN A 82 -14.91 -17.13 -1.96
N LEU A 83 -13.59 -17.04 -2.16
CA LEU A 83 -12.64 -17.97 -1.57
C LEU A 83 -12.57 -17.82 -0.04
N LYS A 84 -12.61 -16.58 0.46
CA LYS A 84 -12.66 -16.30 1.89
C LYS A 84 -13.94 -16.84 2.54
N ASP A 85 -15.08 -16.68 1.87
CA ASP A 85 -16.35 -17.24 2.33
C ASP A 85 -16.28 -18.76 2.33
N HIS A 86 -15.79 -19.38 1.26
CA HIS A 86 -15.60 -20.82 1.20
C HIS A 86 -14.67 -21.34 2.31
N GLU A 87 -13.55 -20.67 2.57
CA GLU A 87 -12.66 -21.00 3.70
C GLU A 87 -13.39 -20.90 5.05
N ALA A 88 -14.20 -19.87 5.27
CA ALA A 88 -14.99 -19.73 6.49
C ALA A 88 -16.01 -20.87 6.65
N HIS A 89 -16.73 -21.21 5.58
CA HIS A 89 -17.64 -22.35 5.53
C HIS A 89 -16.92 -23.66 5.90
N MET A 90 -15.76 -23.90 5.27
CA MET A 90 -14.97 -25.10 5.53
C MET A 90 -14.49 -25.17 6.97
N LEU A 91 -13.96 -24.08 7.53
CA LEU A 91 -13.48 -24.05 8.91
C LEU A 91 -14.60 -24.30 9.93
N VAL A 92 -15.79 -23.71 9.72
CA VAL A 92 -16.94 -23.97 10.60
C VAL A 92 -17.35 -25.44 10.56
N LEU A 93 -17.49 -26.01 9.35
CA LEU A 93 -17.82 -27.43 9.18
C LEU A 93 -16.78 -28.35 9.79
N GLU A 94 -15.49 -28.03 9.64
CA GLU A 94 -14.40 -28.81 10.19
C GLU A 94 -14.37 -28.74 11.73
N ASN A 95 -14.64 -27.57 12.30
CA ASN A 95 -14.76 -27.40 13.74
C ASN A 95 -15.94 -28.20 14.31
N LEU A 96 -17.10 -28.14 13.67
CA LEU A 96 -18.28 -28.92 14.08
C LEU A 96 -17.99 -30.43 14.02
N ALA A 97 -17.33 -30.90 12.95
CA ALA A 97 -16.93 -32.29 12.83
C ALA A 97 -15.95 -32.71 13.94
N LYS A 98 -14.95 -31.88 14.25
CA LYS A 98 -13.97 -32.13 15.33
C LYS A 98 -14.62 -32.12 16.71
N GLU A 99 -15.56 -31.22 16.97
CA GLU A 99 -16.27 -31.17 18.25
C GLU A 99 -17.12 -32.41 18.47
N ARG A 100 -17.78 -32.90 17.41
CA ARG A 100 -18.50 -34.15 17.46
C ARG A 100 -17.59 -35.33 17.69
N GLU A 101 -16.48 -35.45 16.98
CA GLU A 101 -15.52 -36.55 17.17
C GLU A 101 -15.05 -36.64 18.63
N LYS A 102 -14.81 -35.49 19.28
CA LYS A 102 -14.47 -35.42 20.71
C LYS A 102 -15.60 -35.79 21.66
N ARG A 103 -16.87 -35.61 21.25
CA ARG A 103 -18.06 -35.84 22.08
C ARG A 103 -18.82 -37.11 21.70
N ARG A 104 -18.32 -37.87 20.72
CA ARG A 104 -19.01 -38.99 20.06
C ARG A 104 -19.42 -40.03 21.08
N ARG A 105 -20.73 -40.21 21.23
CA ARG A 105 -21.32 -41.38 21.88
C ARG A 105 -21.67 -42.43 20.83
N PRO A 106 -21.70 -43.72 21.18
CA PRO A 106 -22.06 -44.78 20.23
C PRO A 106 -23.46 -44.59 19.60
N GLU A 107 -24.38 -43.91 20.30
CA GLU A 107 -25.72 -43.56 19.81
C GLU A 107 -25.70 -42.46 18.72
N ASP A 108 -24.62 -41.67 18.62
CA ASP A 108 -24.54 -40.55 17.70
C ASP A 108 -24.21 -40.97 16.27
N ASP A 109 -23.85 -42.24 15.99
CA ASP A 109 -23.43 -42.66 14.65
C ASP A 109 -24.50 -42.52 13.56
N MET A 110 -25.78 -42.45 13.96
CA MET A 110 -26.91 -42.26 13.05
C MET A 110 -27.07 -40.81 12.56
N LEU A 111 -26.38 -39.84 13.15
CA LEU A 111 -26.61 -38.40 12.94
C LEU A 111 -25.67 -37.75 11.90
N GLY A 112 -25.10 -38.52 10.97
CA GLY A 112 -24.26 -38.00 9.86
C GLY A 112 -22.84 -37.60 10.29
N ARG A 113 -22.21 -36.58 9.66
CA ARG A 113 -20.84 -36.12 10.03
C ARG A 113 -20.82 -34.90 10.96
N TYR A 114 -21.84 -34.05 10.90
CA TYR A 114 -21.85 -32.73 11.56
C TYR A 114 -22.74 -32.65 12.81
N GLY A 115 -23.68 -33.60 12.99
CA GLY A 115 -24.45 -33.77 14.22
C GLY A 115 -25.84 -33.12 14.17
N PRO A 116 -26.65 -33.28 15.23
CA PRO A 116 -27.95 -32.63 15.34
C PRO A 116 -27.78 -31.12 15.56
N GLY A 117 -28.68 -30.31 14.98
CA GLY A 117 -28.64 -28.84 15.12
C GLY A 117 -27.79 -28.09 14.08
N THR A 118 -27.18 -28.79 13.13
CA THR A 118 -26.46 -28.18 12.00
C THR A 118 -27.42 -27.81 10.87
N THR A 119 -28.44 -27.02 11.18
CA THR A 119 -29.36 -26.46 10.18
C THR A 119 -28.73 -25.22 9.54
N ARG A 120 -29.00 -24.99 8.26
CA ARG A 120 -28.49 -23.83 7.49
C ARG A 120 -28.47 -22.49 8.26
N PRO A 121 -29.55 -22.03 8.92
CA PRO A 121 -29.52 -20.74 9.63
C PRO A 121 -28.50 -20.68 10.78
N VAL A 122 -28.32 -21.78 11.51
CA VAL A 122 -27.34 -21.86 12.61
C VAL A 122 -25.91 -21.84 12.05
N LEU A 123 -25.68 -22.49 10.91
CA LEU A 123 -24.38 -22.42 10.24
C LEU A 123 -24.09 -21.00 9.76
N ASP A 124 -25.07 -20.32 9.16
CA ASP A 124 -24.87 -18.99 8.59
C ASP A 124 -24.39 -17.99 9.68
N ASP A 125 -24.96 -18.05 10.88
CA ASP A 125 -24.51 -17.24 12.02
C ASP A 125 -23.07 -17.55 12.44
N LEU A 126 -22.71 -18.85 12.49
CA LEU A 126 -21.35 -19.29 12.82
C LEU A 126 -20.34 -18.88 11.74
N ILE A 127 -20.73 -18.90 10.47
CA ILE A 127 -19.91 -18.49 9.33
C ILE A 127 -19.67 -16.99 9.37
N VAL A 128 -20.69 -16.18 9.66
CA VAL A 128 -20.53 -14.73 9.84
C VAL A 128 -19.58 -14.41 10.99
N GLN A 129 -19.67 -15.15 12.11
CA GLN A 129 -18.71 -15.01 13.20
C GLN A 129 -17.29 -15.37 12.74
N GLN A 130 -17.12 -16.50 12.06
CA GLN A 130 -15.83 -16.93 11.53
C GLN A 130 -15.23 -15.91 10.55
N LEU A 131 -16.04 -15.31 9.68
CA LEU A 131 -15.62 -14.25 8.76
C LEU A 131 -15.11 -13.00 9.49
N ARG A 132 -15.74 -12.63 10.62
CA ARG A 132 -15.26 -11.56 11.49
C ARG A 132 -13.92 -11.93 12.13
N GLU A 133 -13.77 -13.17 12.57
CA GLU A 133 -12.51 -13.65 13.16
C GLU A 133 -11.36 -13.73 12.15
N MET A 134 -11.66 -14.05 10.89
CA MET A 134 -10.72 -14.03 9.78
C MET A 134 -10.42 -12.62 9.26
N SER A 135 -11.06 -11.58 9.82
CA SER A 135 -10.77 -10.20 9.44
C SER A 135 -9.32 -9.83 9.78
N PRO A 136 -8.66 -8.98 8.98
CA PRO A 136 -7.29 -8.54 9.26
C PRO A 136 -7.13 -7.89 10.63
N VAL A 137 -8.17 -7.19 11.11
CA VAL A 137 -8.19 -6.56 12.43
C VAL A 137 -8.12 -7.61 13.53
N MET A 138 -8.97 -8.64 13.47
CA MET A 138 -8.99 -9.72 14.45
C MET A 138 -7.72 -10.57 14.40
N ILE A 139 -7.18 -10.83 13.21
CA ILE A 139 -5.89 -11.52 13.05
C ILE A 139 -4.76 -10.72 13.71
N ARG A 140 -4.72 -9.40 13.50
CA ARG A 140 -3.71 -8.52 14.14
C ARG A 140 -3.88 -8.52 15.66
N LYS A 141 -5.12 -8.42 16.16
CA LYS A 141 -5.43 -8.46 17.58
C LYS A 141 -4.96 -9.77 18.23
N ARG A 142 -5.32 -10.93 17.66
CA ARG A 142 -4.87 -12.26 18.12
C ARG A 142 -3.35 -12.39 18.13
N LYS A 143 -2.68 -11.90 17.08
CA LYS A 143 -1.20 -11.89 17.02
C LYS A 143 -0.61 -11.03 18.13
N ALA A 144 -1.17 -9.83 18.36
CA ALA A 144 -0.71 -8.94 19.42
C ALA A 144 -0.91 -9.57 20.81
N GLU A 145 -2.07 -10.16 21.08
CA GLU A 145 -2.36 -10.88 22.34
C GLU A 145 -1.41 -12.06 22.56
N ASN A 146 -1.13 -12.85 21.51
CA ASN A 146 -0.18 -13.97 21.58
C ASN A 146 1.26 -13.48 21.83
N ILE A 147 1.64 -12.32 21.28
CA ILE A 147 2.93 -11.70 21.57
C ILE A 147 2.97 -11.24 23.03
N LEU A 148 1.89 -10.62 23.53
CA LEU A 148 1.79 -10.18 24.92
C LEU A 148 1.83 -11.35 25.91
N SER A 149 1.15 -12.46 25.61
CA SER A 149 1.14 -13.64 26.49
C SER A 149 2.51 -14.32 26.58
N LYS A 150 3.30 -14.26 25.51
CA LYS A 150 4.67 -14.79 25.46
C LYS A 150 5.72 -13.84 26.04
N ARG A 151 5.39 -12.56 26.24
CA ARG A 151 6.33 -11.59 26.83
C ARG A 151 6.51 -11.88 28.31
N ARG A 152 7.78 -11.95 28.74
CA ARG A 152 8.14 -11.97 30.16
C ARG A 152 7.60 -10.70 30.82
N LYS A 153 6.86 -10.84 31.92
CA LYS A 153 6.37 -9.70 32.70
C LYS A 153 7.56 -8.82 33.09
N MET A 154 7.53 -7.55 32.67
CA MET A 154 8.55 -6.58 33.05
C MET A 154 8.24 -6.11 34.47
N GLU A 155 9.25 -6.13 35.35
CA GLU A 155 9.09 -5.55 36.67
C GLU A 155 9.00 -4.02 36.54
N VAL A 156 7.83 -3.48 36.84
CA VAL A 156 7.62 -2.03 36.91
C VAL A 156 8.05 -1.56 38.30
N TYR A 157 9.12 -0.78 38.35
CA TYR A 157 9.60 -0.20 39.59
C TYR A 157 8.76 1.04 39.94
N SER A 158 8.31 1.13 41.20
CA SER A 158 7.62 2.32 41.70
C SER A 158 8.55 3.54 41.66
N SER A 159 8.02 4.70 41.25
CA SER A 159 8.73 5.99 41.25
C SER A 159 9.09 6.48 42.66
N THR A 160 8.47 5.91 43.69
CA THR A 160 8.75 6.22 45.10
C THR A 160 9.97 5.51 45.67
N LEU A 161 10.56 4.57 44.92
CA LEU A 161 11.76 3.85 45.37
C LEU A 161 13.02 4.70 45.17
N LYS A 162 13.86 4.78 46.22
CA LYS A 162 15.17 5.43 46.14
C LYS A 162 16.05 4.71 45.09
N THR A 163 16.76 5.49 44.28
CA THR A 163 17.63 5.00 43.19
C THR A 163 18.64 3.94 43.64
N SER A 164 19.19 4.07 44.85
CA SER A 164 20.12 3.07 45.42
C SER A 164 19.50 1.68 45.59
N ALA A 165 18.21 1.60 45.96
CA ALA A 165 17.49 0.33 46.09
C ALA A 165 17.23 -0.32 44.73
N LEU A 166 17.01 0.48 43.68
CA LEU A 166 16.84 0.00 42.30
C LEU A 166 18.14 -0.61 41.77
N PHE A 167 19.29 0.05 41.97
CA PHE A 167 20.58 -0.48 41.55
C PHE A 167 20.98 -1.76 42.28
N ARG A 168 20.65 -1.88 43.58
CA ARG A 168 20.91 -3.10 44.35
C ARG A 168 20.06 -4.28 43.85
N LYS A 169 18.76 -4.06 43.58
CA LYS A 169 17.90 -5.08 42.96
C LYS A 169 18.41 -5.46 41.56
N ALA A 170 18.77 -4.49 40.72
CA ALA A 170 19.33 -4.76 39.40
C ALA A 170 20.61 -5.60 39.43
N ARG A 171 21.51 -5.36 40.40
CA ARG A 171 22.71 -6.18 40.62
C ARG A 171 22.35 -7.61 41.06
N GLN A 172 21.40 -7.76 41.98
CA GLN A 172 20.95 -9.05 42.49
C GLN A 172 20.33 -9.95 41.41
N TRP A 173 19.56 -9.35 40.49
CA TRP A 173 18.99 -10.04 39.33
C TRP A 173 20.06 -10.51 38.34
N ARG A 174 21.07 -9.69 38.06
CA ARG A 174 22.19 -10.09 37.18
C ARG A 174 23.02 -11.22 37.79
N SER A 175 23.17 -11.25 39.11
CA SER A 175 23.89 -12.34 39.78
C SER A 175 23.09 -13.65 39.86
N GLN A 176 21.75 -13.60 39.89
CA GLN A 176 20.92 -14.82 39.97
C GLN A 176 20.74 -15.53 38.62
N SER A 177 20.92 -14.86 37.49
CA SER A 177 20.79 -15.47 36.15
C SER A 177 22.01 -16.27 35.69
N VAL A 178 23.05 -16.41 36.54
CA VAL A 178 24.27 -17.16 36.20
C VAL A 178 24.25 -18.53 36.87
N SER A 179 23.31 -19.37 36.47
CA SER A 179 23.46 -20.83 36.61
C SER A 179 23.62 -21.40 35.19
N PRO A 180 24.72 -22.08 34.86
CA PRO A 180 24.97 -22.56 33.52
C PRO A 180 24.15 -23.83 33.27
N GLN A 181 22.84 -23.68 33.07
CA GLN A 181 22.04 -24.77 32.55
C GLN A 181 22.32 -24.89 31.05
N ARG A 182 23.06 -25.93 30.66
CA ARG A 182 23.35 -26.30 29.26
C ARG A 182 22.04 -26.45 28.48
N THR A 183 21.64 -25.44 27.73
CA THR A 183 20.61 -25.58 26.70
C THR A 183 21.25 -26.04 25.38
N PRO A 184 20.66 -26.99 24.64
CA PRO A 184 21.18 -27.41 23.35
C PRO A 184 21.20 -26.24 22.36
N SER A 185 22.28 -26.17 21.59
CA SER A 185 22.55 -25.15 20.56
C SER A 185 21.37 -24.98 19.59
N PRO A 186 20.87 -23.76 19.37
CA PRO A 186 19.84 -23.52 18.36
C PRO A 186 20.50 -23.60 16.97
N ARG A 187 20.22 -24.68 16.23
CA ARG A 187 20.56 -24.75 14.81
C ARG A 187 19.75 -23.68 14.06
N LYS A 188 20.47 -22.73 13.45
CA LYS A 188 20.02 -21.72 12.46
C LYS A 188 18.87 -20.82 12.94
N SER A 189 19.18 -19.79 13.73
CA SER A 189 18.27 -18.67 13.96
C SER A 189 18.27 -17.72 12.75
N SER A 190 17.15 -17.64 12.04
CA SER A 190 16.82 -16.50 11.16
C SER A 190 17.04 -15.19 11.91
N SER A 191 17.65 -14.20 11.28
CA SER A 191 17.88 -12.83 11.78
C SER A 191 16.57 -12.10 12.12
N ARG A 192 15.94 -12.47 13.23
CA ARG A 192 14.83 -11.71 13.80
C ARG A 192 15.43 -10.60 14.66
N LEU A 193 15.15 -9.35 14.28
CA LEU A 193 15.43 -8.18 15.10
C LEU A 193 14.76 -8.38 16.47
N ILE A 194 15.56 -8.60 17.50
CA ILE A 194 15.09 -8.64 18.89
C ILE A 194 14.91 -7.18 19.30
N LEU A 195 13.68 -6.67 19.14
CA LEU A 195 13.35 -5.34 19.63
C LEU A 195 13.46 -5.31 21.16
N PRO A 196 13.99 -4.23 21.76
CA PRO A 196 14.01 -4.07 23.20
C PRO A 196 12.58 -4.09 23.76
N PRO A 197 12.39 -4.55 25.01
CA PRO A 197 11.07 -4.62 25.63
C PRO A 197 10.44 -3.23 25.72
N ILE A 198 9.28 -3.07 25.09
CA ILE A 198 8.48 -1.84 25.13
C ILE A 198 7.64 -1.85 26.40
N ALA A 199 7.75 -0.79 27.21
CA ALA A 199 6.84 -0.53 28.31
C ALA A 199 5.49 -0.06 27.75
N VAL A 200 4.40 -0.74 28.09
CA VAL A 200 3.04 -0.32 27.72
C VAL A 200 2.31 0.01 29.01
N SER A 201 1.96 1.28 29.23
CA SER A 201 1.03 1.66 30.29
C SER A 201 -0.39 1.66 29.72
N MET A 202 -1.23 0.73 30.19
CA MET A 202 -2.66 0.79 29.94
C MET A 202 -3.28 1.69 31.01
N THR A 203 -3.65 2.93 30.68
CA THR A 203 -4.48 3.74 31.57
C THR A 203 -5.90 3.18 31.56
N LYS A 204 -6.29 2.52 32.65
CA LYS A 204 -7.69 2.26 32.97
C LYS A 204 -8.29 3.55 33.55
N ASP A 205 -9.22 4.12 32.80
CA ASP A 205 -10.33 5.01 33.17
C ASP A 205 -10.08 6.21 34.12
N GLY A 206 -10.46 7.38 33.59
CA GLY A 206 -11.36 8.31 34.28
C GLY A 206 -10.80 9.02 35.51
N LYS A 207 -10.19 10.19 35.30
CA LYS A 207 -10.42 11.39 36.12
C LYS A 207 -9.94 12.61 35.32
N GLN A 208 -10.90 13.45 34.96
CA GLN A 208 -10.71 14.77 34.40
C GLN A 208 -9.60 15.51 35.17
N ARG A 209 -8.54 15.93 34.48
CA ARG A 209 -7.71 17.02 34.95
C ARG A 209 -8.00 18.22 34.07
N LYS A 210 -8.81 19.13 34.61
CA LYS A 210 -8.88 20.51 34.17
C LYS A 210 -7.45 21.08 34.24
N PHE A 211 -6.89 21.44 33.11
CA PHE A 211 -5.85 22.45 33.03
C PHE A 211 -6.45 23.61 32.22
N THR A 212 -6.77 24.67 32.96
CA THR A 212 -7.10 26.00 32.46
C THR A 212 -5.84 26.71 31.99
N GLU A 213 -6.03 27.59 31.00
CA GLU A 213 -5.15 28.73 30.62
C GLU A 213 -3.84 28.37 29.91
N THR A 214 -3.44 28.92 28.77
CA THR A 214 -3.84 30.09 27.96
C THR A 214 -3.16 29.95 26.59
N SER A 215 -3.88 30.15 25.47
CA SER A 215 -3.43 31.00 24.35
C SER A 215 -4.48 30.98 23.25
N ALA A 216 -5.00 32.16 22.94
CA ALA A 216 -6.07 32.42 22.00
C ALA A 216 -5.63 32.25 20.55
N ARG A 217 -6.45 31.56 19.73
CA ARG A 217 -6.93 32.04 18.41
C ARG A 217 -8.03 31.13 17.85
N GLU A 218 -9.22 31.69 17.67
CA GLU A 218 -10.28 31.22 16.77
C GLU A 218 -10.41 32.26 15.62
N PRO A 219 -11.13 32.02 14.49
CA PRO A 219 -12.24 31.07 14.33
C PRO A 219 -12.34 30.28 12.99
N ASN A 220 -13.28 29.33 12.99
CA ASN A 220 -14.04 28.74 11.85
C ASN A 220 -13.39 27.66 10.95
N GLN A 221 -13.73 26.39 11.20
CA GLN A 221 -14.27 25.49 10.16
C GLN A 221 -14.92 24.23 10.77
N GLU A 222 -16.09 23.90 10.23
CA GLU A 222 -16.91 22.72 10.52
C GLU A 222 -16.21 21.40 10.07
N ASP A 223 -16.76 20.29 10.59
CA ASP A 223 -16.68 18.89 10.13
C ASP A 223 -15.72 17.88 10.80
N ASP A 224 -16.36 16.78 11.23
CA ASP A 224 -15.91 15.44 11.63
C ASP A 224 -15.30 15.17 13.04
N PRO A 225 -15.93 14.28 13.86
CA PRO A 225 -15.25 13.62 14.97
C PRO A 225 -14.33 12.53 14.41
N ALA A 226 -13.17 12.94 13.91
CA ALA A 226 -12.08 12.04 13.61
C ALA A 226 -11.64 11.32 14.89
N THR A 227 -12.01 10.06 14.99
CA THR A 227 -11.26 8.96 15.63
C THR A 227 -10.10 9.42 16.53
N GLU A 228 -10.37 9.60 17.82
CA GLU A 228 -9.35 9.52 18.85
C GLU A 228 -8.81 8.09 18.86
N SER A 229 -7.83 7.86 17.98
CA SER A 229 -7.00 6.68 17.95
C SER A 229 -6.33 6.53 19.31
N THR A 230 -6.93 5.71 20.18
CA THR A 230 -6.39 5.26 21.47
C THR A 230 -5.23 4.30 21.24
N MET A 231 -4.24 4.71 20.44
CA MET A 231 -3.04 3.94 20.19
C MET A 231 -2.09 4.13 21.38
N PRO A 232 -1.53 3.04 21.92
CA PRO A 232 -0.56 3.13 23.01
C PRO A 232 0.67 3.92 22.55
N THR A 233 1.03 4.97 23.30
CA THR A 233 2.23 5.77 23.05
C THR A 233 3.47 4.94 23.39
N VAL A 234 4.34 4.72 22.40
CA VAL A 234 5.57 3.93 22.55
C VAL A 234 6.78 4.86 22.61
N PHE A 235 7.43 4.94 23.77
CA PHE A 235 8.72 5.62 23.89
C PHE A 235 9.86 4.62 23.70
N ILE A 236 10.70 4.86 22.68
CA ILE A 236 11.91 4.08 22.40
C ILE A 236 13.07 4.75 23.14
N THR A 237 13.57 4.15 24.21
CA THR A 237 14.83 4.60 24.82
C THR A 237 16.00 3.91 24.11
N GLN A 238 16.66 4.61 23.18
CA GLN A 238 17.90 4.12 22.59
C GLN A 238 19.03 4.21 23.62
N THR A 239 19.66 3.08 23.96
CA THR A 239 20.95 3.08 24.66
C THR A 239 22.06 2.94 23.62
N LEU A 240 22.80 4.03 23.37
CA LEU A 240 24.04 4.02 22.58
C LEU A 240 25.03 3.05 23.23
N ARG A 241 25.32 1.92 22.57
CA ARG A 241 26.50 1.12 22.89
C ARG A 241 27.71 1.77 22.21
N LYS A 242 28.62 2.33 23.01
CA LYS A 242 29.99 2.58 22.56
C LYS A 242 30.66 1.23 22.37
N ASN A 243 31.16 0.98 21.16
CA ASN A 243 32.07 -0.12 20.89
C ASN A 243 33.45 0.28 21.41
N SER A 244 34.04 -0.58 22.24
CA SER A 244 35.49 -0.65 22.51
C SER A 244 35.97 -2.01 22.02
#